data_AF-A0A7W7KET6-F1
#
_entry.id   AF-A0A7W7KET6-F1
#
_cell.length_a   1.000
_cell.length_b   1.000
_cell.length_c   1.000
_cell.angle_alpha   90.00
_cell.angle_beta   90.00
_cell.angle_gamma   90.00
#
_symmetry.space_group_name_H-M   'P 1'
#
loop_
_entity.id
_entity.type
_entity.pdbx_description
1 polymer ?
#
loop_
_entity_poly.entity_id
_entity_poly.type
_entity_poly.pdbx_seq_one_letter_code
_entity_poly.pdbx_strand_id
1 'polypeptide(L)'
;MQITFSPYQLDPNARHKVFKDRMESKMEVLLRDECILDSDGINRVLPQLYSIWMNGHRGFSSSMQFPNNGVPEAIEELKASNTVIIDAASGIVMHVLETMLSAAARELAALDERLHRRPRH
;
A
#
# COMPACT_ATOMS: atom_id res chain seq x y z
N MET A 1 -19.54 11.36 -21.33
CA MET A 1 -18.95 10.10 -20.82
C MET A 1 -17.67 10.44 -20.08
N GLN A 2 -17.63 10.25 -18.75
CA GLN A 2 -16.44 10.47 -17.93
C GLN A 2 -15.59 9.21 -18.00
N ILE A 3 -14.33 9.30 -18.45
CA ILE A 3 -13.38 8.19 -18.38
C ILE A 3 -12.51 8.43 -17.15
N THR A 4 -12.89 7.83 -16.02
CA THR A 4 -12.04 7.74 -14.84
C THR A 4 -10.98 6.68 -15.07
N PHE A 5 -9.76 7.10 -15.42
CA PHE A 5 -8.57 6.27 -15.21
C PHE A 5 -8.13 6.44 -13.76
N SER A 6 -8.73 5.68 -12.86
CA SER A 6 -8.15 5.49 -11.53
C SER A 6 -7.21 4.29 -11.67
N PRO A 7 -5.88 4.47 -11.71
CA PRO A 7 -4.96 3.35 -11.93
C PRO A 7 -5.13 2.26 -10.87
N TYR A 8 -5.72 2.58 -9.70
CA TYR A 8 -6.13 1.60 -8.72
C TYR A 8 -7.32 2.04 -7.86
N GLN A 9 -8.54 1.99 -8.40
CA GLN A 9 -9.65 1.51 -7.57
C GLN A 9 -9.57 -0.02 -7.52
N LEU A 10 -8.54 -0.55 -6.87
CA LEU A 10 -8.53 -1.99 -6.60
C LEU A 10 -9.77 -2.27 -5.76
N ASP A 11 -10.60 -3.18 -6.25
CA ASP A 11 -11.64 -3.81 -5.47
C ASP A 11 -11.06 -4.22 -4.09
N PRO A 12 -11.77 -4.02 -2.97
CA PRO A 12 -11.28 -4.41 -1.65
C PRO A 12 -10.72 -5.83 -1.60
N ASN A 13 -11.28 -6.78 -2.35
CA ASN A 13 -10.79 -8.17 -2.38
C ASN A 13 -9.45 -8.28 -3.12
N ALA A 14 -9.25 -7.50 -4.19
CA ALA A 14 -7.97 -7.44 -4.89
C ALA A 14 -6.87 -6.83 -4.00
N ARG A 15 -7.18 -5.79 -3.22
CA ARG A 15 -6.23 -5.20 -2.24
C ARG A 15 -5.86 -6.17 -1.14
N HIS A 16 -6.85 -6.89 -0.61
CA HIS A 16 -6.64 -7.93 0.38
C HIS A 16 -5.71 -9.01 -0.17
N LYS A 17 -5.98 -9.50 -1.39
CA LYS A 17 -5.15 -10.51 -2.05
C LYS A 17 -3.72 -10.04 -2.23
N VAL A 18 -3.50 -8.81 -2.71
CA VAL A 18 -2.13 -8.28 -2.85
C VAL A 18 -1.40 -8.20 -1.51
N PHE A 19 -2.08 -7.80 -0.44
CA PHE A 19 -1.46 -7.80 0.88
C PHE A 19 -1.05 -9.21 1.29
N LYS A 20 -1.98 -10.16 1.22
CA LYS A 20 -1.74 -11.57 1.57
C LYS A 20 -0.64 -12.22 0.75
N ASP A 21 -0.68 -12.04 -0.57
CA ASP A 21 0.23 -12.72 -1.49
C ASP A 21 1.64 -12.11 -1.50
N ARG A 22 1.79 -10.81 -1.17
CA ARG A 22 3.06 -10.08 -1.40
C ARG A 22 3.61 -9.29 -0.22
N MET A 23 2.75 -8.77 0.65
CA MET A 23 3.16 -7.83 1.70
C MET A 23 3.20 -8.44 3.09
N GLU A 24 2.27 -9.35 3.41
CA GLU A 24 2.12 -9.93 4.75
C GLU A 24 3.42 -10.58 5.21
N SER A 25 3.95 -11.53 4.43
CA SER A 25 5.21 -12.21 4.77
C SER A 25 6.40 -11.24 4.88
N LYS A 26 6.48 -10.22 4.01
CA LYS A 26 7.54 -9.20 4.10
C LYS A 26 7.45 -8.40 5.39
N MET A 27 6.24 -8.02 5.80
CA MET A 27 6.02 -7.27 7.04
C MET A 27 6.30 -8.14 8.26
N GLU A 28 5.91 -9.42 8.26
CA GLU A 28 6.26 -10.36 9.32
C GLU A 28 7.78 -10.51 9.48
N VAL A 29 8.51 -10.68 8.37
CA VAL A 29 9.97 -10.75 8.35
C VAL A 29 10.58 -9.48 8.90
N LEU A 30 10.13 -8.30 8.45
CA LEU A 30 10.62 -7.01 8.94
C LEU A 30 10.37 -6.85 10.45
N LEU A 31 9.15 -7.16 10.92
CA LEU A 31 8.80 -7.03 12.34
C LEU A 31 9.61 -7.97 13.23
N ARG A 32 9.90 -9.19 12.76
CA ARG A 32 10.69 -10.18 13.49
C ARG A 32 12.18 -9.86 13.45
N ASP A 33 12.73 -9.62 12.27
CA ASP A 33 14.18 -9.64 12.04
C ASP A 33 14.79 -8.23 12.18
N GLU A 34 14.06 -7.17 11.83
CA GLU A 34 14.52 -5.78 12.02
C GLU A 34 13.97 -5.15 13.29
N CYS A 35 12.67 -5.30 13.57
CA CYS A 35 12.05 -4.69 14.75
C CYS A 35 12.14 -5.55 16.01
N ILE A 36 12.63 -6.80 15.90
CA ILE A 36 12.87 -7.71 17.03
C ILE A 36 11.62 -7.93 17.90
N LEU A 37 10.44 -7.97 17.25
CA LEU A 37 9.20 -8.36 17.91
C LEU A 37 9.15 -9.88 18.08
N ASP A 38 8.64 -10.31 19.22
CA ASP A 38 8.24 -11.69 19.42
C ASP A 38 6.91 -12.00 18.69
N SER A 39 6.53 -13.27 18.66
CA SER A 39 5.29 -13.71 18.00
C SER A 39 4.05 -12.95 18.48
N ASP A 40 3.99 -12.62 19.77
CA ASP A 40 2.85 -11.90 20.34
C ASP A 40 2.81 -10.44 19.89
N GLY A 41 3.97 -9.77 19.81
CA GLY A 41 4.10 -8.43 19.24
C GLY A 41 3.73 -8.39 17.76
N ILE A 42 4.19 -9.37 16.98
CA ILE A 42 3.83 -9.49 15.56
C ILE A 42 2.31 -9.66 15.41
N ASN A 43 1.68 -10.53 16.21
CA ASN A 43 0.24 -10.76 16.18
C ASN A 43 -0.59 -9.51 16.56
N ARG A 44 -0.01 -8.56 17.31
CA ARG A 44 -0.66 -7.27 17.60
C ARG A 44 -0.44 -6.24 16.50
N VAL A 45 0.76 -6.18 15.92
CA VAL A 45 1.15 -5.13 14.97
C VAL A 45 0.71 -5.43 13.53
N LEU A 46 0.82 -6.68 13.09
CA LEU A 46 0.51 -7.07 11.71
C LEU A 46 -0.93 -6.74 11.28
N PRO A 47 -1.98 -6.94 12.11
CA PRO A 47 -3.33 -6.51 11.76
C PRO A 47 -3.48 -4.98 11.59
N GLN A 48 -2.70 -4.19 12.33
CA GLN A 48 -2.69 -2.72 12.18
C GLN A 48 -2.07 -2.31 10.85
N LEU A 49 -0.98 -2.98 10.44
CA LEU A 49 -0.37 -2.77 9.12
C LEU A 49 -1.33 -3.14 7.98
N TYR A 50 -2.08 -4.24 8.13
CA TYR A 50 -3.13 -4.57 7.18
C TYR A 50 -4.19 -3.46 7.07
N SER A 51 -4.64 -2.90 8.19
CA SER A 51 -5.58 -1.77 8.20
C SER A 51 -4.99 -0.54 7.48
N ILE A 52 -3.74 -0.20 7.76
CA ILE A 52 -3.03 0.91 7.10
C ILE A 52 -2.95 0.69 5.59
N TRP A 53 -2.63 -0.53 5.15
CA TRP A 53 -2.60 -0.90 3.72
C TRP A 53 -3.96 -0.69 3.04
N MET A 54 -5.02 -1.23 3.64
CA MET A 54 -6.37 -1.16 3.08
C MET A 54 -6.87 0.29 2.96
N ASN A 55 -6.51 1.13 3.94
CA ASN A 55 -6.88 2.55 3.98
C ASN A 55 -6.00 3.42 3.08
N GLY A 56 -4.69 3.14 2.98
CA GLY A 56 -3.75 3.87 2.14
C GLY A 56 -4.17 3.87 0.67
N HIS A 57 -4.57 2.71 0.14
CA HIS A 57 -5.09 2.61 -1.23
C HIS A 57 -6.37 3.43 -1.47
N ARG A 58 -7.21 3.63 -0.44
CA ARG A 58 -8.42 4.46 -0.57
C ARG A 58 -8.07 5.94 -0.75
N GLY A 59 -7.02 6.43 -0.09
CA GLY A 59 -6.56 7.82 -0.23
C GLY A 59 -5.93 8.13 -1.60
N PHE A 60 -5.12 7.22 -2.14
CA PHE A 60 -4.48 7.41 -3.44
C PHE A 60 -5.48 7.41 -4.62
N SER A 61 -6.49 6.54 -4.58
CA SER A 61 -7.49 6.41 -5.65
C SER A 61 -8.36 7.66 -5.86
N SER A 62 -8.50 8.51 -4.84
CA SER A 62 -9.25 9.77 -4.94
C SER A 62 -8.50 10.93 -5.61
N SER A 63 -7.18 10.81 -5.84
CA SER A 63 -6.32 11.94 -6.22
C SER A 63 -5.94 12.03 -7.71
N MET A 64 -6.21 11.00 -8.52
CA MET A 64 -5.95 11.01 -9.97
C MET A 64 -7.28 11.10 -10.75
N GLN A 65 -7.65 12.32 -11.14
CA GLN A 65 -8.67 12.55 -12.16
C GLN A 65 -8.03 13.35 -13.29
N PHE A 66 -8.00 12.79 -14.50
CA PHE A 66 -7.53 13.51 -15.68
C PHE A 66 -8.69 14.27 -16.35
N PRO A 67 -8.50 15.53 -16.75
CA PRO A 67 -9.50 16.28 -17.51
C PRO A 67 -9.68 15.67 -18.91
N ASN A 68 -10.92 15.38 -19.28
CA ASN A 68 -11.29 14.71 -20.52
C ASN A 68 -11.49 15.74 -21.64
N ASN A 69 -10.41 16.16 -22.28
CA ASN A 69 -10.45 17.13 -23.38
C ASN A 69 -10.70 16.36 -24.68
N GLY A 70 -11.96 16.30 -25.14
CA GLY A 70 -12.44 15.36 -26.15
C GLY A 70 -11.82 15.44 -27.55
N VAL A 71 -10.66 14.82 -27.73
CA VAL A 71 -10.00 14.63 -29.04
C VAL A 71 -10.02 13.14 -29.39
N PRO A 72 -10.80 12.69 -30.39
CA PRO A 72 -11.00 11.27 -30.67
C PRO A 72 -9.81 10.52 -31.27
N GLU A 73 -8.93 11.18 -32.05
CA GLU A 73 -7.87 10.50 -32.82
C GLU A 73 -6.58 10.27 -32.03
N ALA A 74 -6.28 11.11 -31.02
CA ALA A 74 -5.11 10.90 -30.15
C ALA A 74 -5.29 9.71 -29.17
N ILE A 75 -6.50 9.15 -29.06
CA ILE A 75 -6.87 8.18 -28.03
C ILE A 75 -6.27 6.79 -28.28
N GLU A 76 -6.02 6.37 -29.53
CA GLU A 76 -5.47 5.02 -29.79
C GLU A 76 -3.96 4.94 -29.56
N GLU A 77 -3.18 5.94 -30.01
CA GLU A 77 -1.74 6.04 -29.70
C GLU A 77 -1.49 6.41 -28.23
N LEU A 78 -2.36 7.22 -27.60
CA LEU A 78 -2.33 7.39 -26.15
C LEU A 78 -2.70 6.11 -25.43
N LYS A 79 -3.60 5.24 -25.89
CA LYS A 79 -3.96 4.01 -25.17
C LYS A 79 -2.75 3.09 -24.97
N ALA A 80 -1.93 2.89 -26.00
CA ALA A 80 -0.73 2.07 -25.93
C ALA A 80 0.39 2.73 -25.09
N SER A 81 0.58 4.04 -25.25
CA SER A 81 1.53 4.81 -24.44
C SER A 81 1.07 4.93 -22.97
N ASN A 82 -0.24 5.02 -22.75
CA ASN A 82 -0.88 5.05 -21.44
C ASN A 82 -0.72 3.72 -20.74
N THR A 83 -0.78 2.56 -21.41
CA THR A 83 -0.54 1.29 -20.71
C THR A 83 0.85 1.24 -20.07
N VAL A 84 1.90 1.69 -20.77
CA VAL A 84 3.26 1.74 -20.21
C VAL A 84 3.37 2.77 -19.09
N ILE A 85 2.78 3.96 -19.26
CA ILE A 85 2.80 5.02 -18.23
C ILE A 85 1.97 4.61 -17.00
N ILE A 86 0.84 3.94 -17.20
CA ILE A 86 -0.02 3.43 -16.14
C ILE A 86 0.69 2.31 -15.37
N ASP A 87 1.37 1.39 -16.06
CA ASP A 87 2.15 0.33 -15.42
C ASP A 87 3.36 0.88 -14.64
N ALA A 88 4.06 1.87 -15.19
CA ALA A 88 5.16 2.53 -14.50
C ALA A 88 4.67 3.32 -13.26
N ALA A 89 3.60 4.10 -13.41
CA ALA A 89 2.95 4.80 -12.30
C ALA A 89 2.45 3.82 -11.23
N SER A 90 1.94 2.66 -11.67
CA SER A 90 1.50 1.58 -10.79
C SER A 90 2.64 0.99 -9.97
N GLY A 91 3.79 0.74 -10.59
CA GLY A 91 5.00 0.29 -9.90
C GLY A 91 5.48 1.30 -8.85
N ILE A 92 5.45 2.60 -9.18
CA ILE A 92 5.85 3.67 -8.26
C ILE A 92 4.89 3.76 -7.07
N VAL A 93 3.57 3.74 -7.29
CA VAL A 93 2.58 3.80 -6.21
C VAL A 93 2.73 2.60 -5.27
N MET A 94 2.92 1.40 -5.81
CA MET A 94 3.16 0.21 -5.01
C MET A 94 4.44 0.31 -4.17
N HIS A 95 5.52 0.84 -4.75
CA HIS A 95 6.78 1.04 -4.04
C HIS A 95 6.67 2.10 -2.92
N VAL A 96 5.96 3.20 -3.16
CA VAL A 96 5.68 4.22 -2.15
C VAL A 96 4.86 3.63 -1.01
N LEU A 97 3.80 2.87 -1.32
CA LEU A 97 2.97 2.21 -0.31
C LEU A 97 3.78 1.20 0.51
N GLU A 98 4.66 0.42 -0.12
CA GLU A 98 5.58 -0.49 0.57
C GLU A 98 6.50 0.29 1.53
N THR A 99 7.11 1.37 1.06
CA THR A 99 8.00 2.21 1.88
C THR A 99 7.27 2.81 3.09
N MET A 100 6.07 3.35 2.87
CA MET A 100 5.24 3.90 3.95
C MET A 100 4.83 2.82 4.95
N LEU A 101 4.49 1.61 4.46
CA LEU A 101 4.10 0.50 5.32
C LEU A 101 5.27 0.00 6.17
N SER A 102 6.49 -0.08 5.60
CA SER A 102 7.70 -0.40 6.35
C SER A 102 8.04 0.65 7.41
N ALA A 103 7.82 1.94 7.13
CA ALA A 103 8.00 2.99 8.13
C ALA A 103 6.97 2.86 9.26
N ALA A 104 5.69 2.64 8.92
CA ALA A 104 4.64 2.41 9.90
C ALA A 104 4.91 1.16 10.76
N ALA A 105 5.47 0.09 10.19
CA ALA A 105 5.85 -1.12 10.92
C ALA A 105 6.86 -0.84 12.03
N ARG A 106 7.87 0.01 11.76
CA ARG A 106 8.88 0.39 12.75
C ARG A 106 8.28 1.23 13.87
N GLU A 107 7.46 2.22 13.53
CA GLU A 107 6.77 3.06 14.53
C GLU A 107 5.83 2.25 15.41
N LEU A 108 5.02 1.36 14.81
CA LEU A 108 4.10 0.49 15.55
C LEU A 108 4.85 -0.51 16.44
N ALA A 109 5.97 -1.06 15.98
CA ALA A 109 6.81 -1.93 16.79
C ALA A 109 7.42 -1.18 17.99
N ALA A 110 7.92 0.03 17.78
CA ALA A 110 8.45 0.86 18.87
C ALA A 110 7.35 1.25 19.88
N LEU A 111 6.13 1.50 19.42
CA LEU A 111 4.97 1.72 20.29
C LEU A 111 4.61 0.46 21.06
N ASP A 112 4.58 -0.70 20.40
CA ASP A 112 4.29 -1.99 21.06
C ASP A 112 5.30 -2.29 22.17
N GLU A 113 6.59 -2.09 21.91
CA GLU A 113 7.65 -2.23 22.90
C GLU A 113 7.42 -1.32 24.10
N ARG A 114 7.11 -0.03 23.89
CA ARG A 114 6.82 0.92 25.00
C ARG A 114 5.61 0.52 25.83
N LEU A 115 4.57 -0.05 25.20
CA LEU A 115 3.32 -0.39 25.86
C LEU A 115 3.40 -1.72 26.62
N HIS A 116 4.12 -2.70 26.09
CA HIS A 116 4.11 -4.08 26.59
C HIS A 116 5.41 -4.50 27.27
N ARG A 117 6.55 -3.86 26.95
CA ARG A 117 7.76 -3.94 27.76
C ARG A 117 7.81 -2.74 28.70
N ARG A 118 7.03 -2.78 29.79
CA ARG A 118 7.26 -1.86 30.92
C ARG A 118 8.71 -2.02 31.43
N PRO A 119 9.35 -0.94 31.91
CA PRO A 119 10.74 -0.97 32.34
C PRO A 119 10.92 -2.02 33.44
N ARG A 120 11.94 -2.87 33.27
CA ARG A 120 12.47 -3.68 34.37
C ARG A 120 13.01 -2.70 35.41
N HIS A 121 12.21 -2.39 36.42
CA HIS A 121 12.64 -1.73 37.65
C HIS A 121 12.63 -2.75 38.78
#